data_AF-A0A269PNB3-F1
#
_entry.id   AF-A0A269PNB3-F1
#
_cell.length_a   1.000
_cell.length_b   1.000
_cell.length_c   1.000
_cell.angle_alpha   90.00
_cell.angle_beta   90.00
_cell.angle_gamma   90.00
#
_symmetry.space_group_name_H-M   'P 1'
#
loop_
_entity.id
_entity.type
_entity.pdbx_description
1 polymer ?
#
loop_
_entity_poly.entity_id
_entity_poly.type
_entity_poly.pdbx_seq_one_letter_code
_entity_poly.pdbx_strand_id
1 'polypeptide(L)' 'MLASGLKMPPVLIILLSLFVALIILVPLIEKFGPRFSNEQLSRYQKFIWPLLVILIITQLLYSLV' A
#
# COMPACT_ATOMS: atom_id res chain seq x y z
N MET A 1 12.87 34.54 -9.57
CA MET A 1 12.10 33.79 -10.59
C MET A 1 12.65 32.38 -10.60
N LEU A 2 11.81 31.34 -10.50
CA LEU A 2 12.12 29.90 -10.31
C LEU A 2 11.96 29.31 -8.88
N ALA A 3 10.94 29.74 -8.13
CA ALA A 3 10.29 28.87 -7.14
C ALA A 3 8.88 28.56 -7.67
N SER A 4 8.82 27.79 -8.76
CA SER A 4 7.55 27.32 -9.32
C SER A 4 6.90 26.39 -8.30
N GLY A 5 5.78 26.85 -7.77
CA GLY A 5 5.00 26.21 -6.72
C GLY A 5 4.73 24.74 -7.01
N LEU A 6 5.22 23.91 -6.12
CA LEU A 6 4.75 22.55 -5.96
C LEU A 6 3.38 22.63 -5.28
N LYS A 7 2.33 22.91 -6.07
CA LYS A 7 0.94 22.73 -5.63
C LYS A 7 0.68 21.23 -5.53
N MET A 8 1.27 20.56 -4.54
CA MET A 8 0.85 19.20 -4.21
C MET A 8 -0.56 19.33 -3.65
N PRO A 9 -1.58 18.76 -4.32
CA PRO A 9 -2.90 18.68 -3.74
C PRO A 9 -2.75 18.05 -2.34
N PRO A 10 -3.40 18.58 -1.30
CA PRO A 10 -3.38 17.98 0.04
C PRO A 10 -3.71 16.48 0.01
N VAL A 11 -4.54 16.08 -0.96
CA VAL A 11 -4.88 14.69 -1.29
C VAL A 11 -3.67 13.83 -1.61
N LEU A 12 -2.67 14.31 -2.37
CA LEU A 12 -1.48 13.53 -2.71
C LEU A 12 -0.58 13.29 -1.49
N ILE A 13 -0.49 14.26 -0.58
CA ILE A 13 0.26 14.14 0.66
C ILE A 13 -0.38 13.09 1.56
N ILE A 14 -1.71 13.13 1.69
CA ILE A 14 -2.48 12.13 2.44
C ILE A 14 -2.33 10.74 1.82
N LEU A 15 -2.39 10.63 0.49
CA LEU A 15 -2.25 9.37 -0.22
C LEU A 15 -0.86 8.75 -0.03
N LEU A 16 0.20 9.56 -0.16
CA LEU A 16 1.57 9.11 0.06
C LEU A 16 1.78 8.69 1.52
N SER A 17 1.30 9.49 2.47
CA SER A 17 1.36 9.18 3.90
C SER A 17 0.63 7.88 4.23
N LEU A 18 -0.53 7.64 3.61
CA LEU A 18 -1.30 6.41 3.79
C LEU A 18 -0.51 5.19 3.27
N PHE A 19 0.16 5.32 2.12
CA PHE A 19 1.00 4.26 1.56
C PHE A 19 2.18 3.93 2.46
N VAL A 20 2.89 4.95 2.96
CA VAL A 20 3.99 4.78 3.92
C VAL A 20 3.49 4.15 5.22
N ALA A 21 2.35 4.59 5.73
CA ALA A 21 1.74 4.01 6.92
C ALA A 21 1.41 2.54 6.71
N LEU A 22 0.85 2.14 5.57
CA LEU A 22 0.57 0.73 5.24
C LEU A 22 1.86 -0.09 5.17
N ILE A 23 2.92 0.41 4.51
CA ILE A 23 4.21 -0.29 4.40
C ILE A 23 4.84 -0.54 5.77
N ILE A 24 4.67 0.36 6.73
CA ILE A 24 5.20 0.19 8.10
C ILE A 24 4.26 -0.67 8.94
N LEU A 25 2.96 -0.49 8.80
CA LEU A 25 1.96 -1.14 9.64
C LEU A 25 1.82 -2.63 9.34
N VAL A 26 1.93 -3.04 8.07
CA VAL A 26 1.90 -4.46 7.66
C VAL A 26 2.98 -5.29 8.38
N PRO A 27 4.29 -5.00 8.28
CA PRO A 27 5.32 -5.77 8.95
C PRO A 27 5.27 -5.63 10.47
N LEU A 28 4.75 -4.50 10.99
CA LEU A 28 4.56 -4.32 12.43
C LEU A 28 3.48 -5.28 12.95
N ILE A 29 2.37 -5.42 12.22
CA ILE A 29 1.31 -6.37 12.54
C ILE A 29 1.79 -7.81 12.35
N GLU A 30 2.60 -8.12 11.33
CA GLU A 30 3.17 -9.46 11.16
C GLU A 30 4.15 -9.83 12.28
N LYS A 31 4.98 -8.88 12.71
CA LYS A 31 6.05 -9.12 13.71
C LYS A 31 5.56 -9.08 15.15
N PHE A 32 4.58 -8.22 15.46
CA PHE A 32 4.12 -7.97 16.83
C PHE A 32 2.63 -8.25 17.04
N GLY A 33 1.88 -8.56 15.97
CA GLY A 33 0.46 -8.85 16.07
C GLY A 33 0.17 -10.21 16.70
N PRO A 34 -1.03 -10.38 17.27
CA PRO A 34 -1.49 -11.67 17.77
C PRO A 34 -1.53 -12.69 16.64
N ARG A 35 -1.29 -13.97 16.96
CA ARG A 35 -1.41 -15.08 15.99
C ARG A 35 -2.83 -15.07 15.42
N PHE A 36 -2.97 -14.63 14.19
CA PHE A 36 -4.27 -14.58 13.52
C PHE A 36 -4.84 -15.99 13.41
N SER A 37 -6.07 -16.21 13.91
CA SER A 37 -6.77 -17.47 13.64
C SER A 37 -7.09 -17.58 12.15
N ASN A 38 -7.29 -18.79 11.65
CA ASN A 38 -7.61 -19.04 10.24
C ASN A 38 -8.83 -18.21 9.77
N GLU A 39 -9.75 -17.90 10.68
CA GLU A 39 -10.94 -17.08 10.43
C GLU A 39 -10.58 -15.61 10.15
N GLN A 40 -9.65 -15.07 10.96
CA GLN A 40 -9.18 -13.69 10.82
C GLN A 40 -8.34 -13.54 9.56
N LEU A 41 -7.46 -14.53 9.28
CA LEU A 41 -6.66 -14.56 8.05
C LEU A 41 -7.53 -14.51 6.80
N SER A 42 -8.61 -15.30 6.76
CA SER A 42 -9.58 -15.30 5.64
C SER A 42 -10.20 -13.91 5.41
N ARG A 43 -10.46 -13.15 6.49
CA ARG A 43 -11.00 -11.78 6.39
C ARG A 43 -10.01 -10.78 5.81
N TYR A 44 -8.72 -10.91 6.14
CA TYR A 44 -7.65 -10.07 5.59
C TYR A 44 -7.24 -10.47 4.17
N GLN A 45 -7.32 -11.76 3.85
CA GLN A 45 -6.97 -12.30 2.53
C GLN A 45 -7.82 -11.67 1.40
N LYS A 46 -9.06 -11.26 1.69
CA LYS A 46 -9.92 -10.49 0.77
C LYS A 46 -9.32 -9.16 0.33
N PHE A 47 -8.46 -8.54 1.12
CA PHE A 47 -7.77 -7.29 0.80
C PHE A 47 -6.39 -7.53 0.16
N ILE A 48 -5.76 -8.66 0.45
CA ILE A 48 -4.48 -9.07 -0.16
C ILE A 48 -4.66 -9.36 -1.66
N TRP A 49 -5.74 -10.06 -2.03
CA TRP A 49 -6.06 -10.39 -3.42
C TRP A 49 -6.04 -9.19 -4.39
N PRO A 50 -6.78 -8.09 -4.14
CA PRO A 50 -6.74 -6.93 -5.03
C PRO A 50 -5.38 -6.24 -5.06
N LEU A 51 -4.66 -6.18 -3.93
CA LEU A 51 -3.30 -5.63 -3.91
C LEU A 51 -2.34 -6.46 -4.77
N LEU A 52 -2.41 -7.78 -4.71
CA LEU A 52 -1.62 -8.68 -5.56
C LEU A 52 -1.92 -8.48 -7.05
N VAL A 53 -3.19 -8.34 -7.43
CA VAL A 53 -3.59 -8.08 -8.82
C VAL A 53 -3.00 -6.76 -9.33
N ILE A 54 -3.05 -5.70 -8.53
CA ILE A 54 -2.45 -4.41 -8.88
C ILE A 54 -0.93 -4.55 -9.06
N LEU A 55 -0.27 -5.30 -8.16
CA LEU A 55 1.16 -5.55 -8.22
C LEU A 55 1.56 -6.29 -9.50
N ILE A 56 0.82 -7.33 -9.87
CA ILE A 56 1.05 -8.11 -11.09
C ILE A 56 0.85 -7.24 -12.33
N ILE A 57 -0.24 -6.47 -12.40
CA ILE A 57 -0.48 -5.56 -13.54
C ILE A 57 0.64 -4.52 -13.65
N THR A 58 1.04 -3.92 -12.53
CA THR A 58 2.12 -2.92 -12.50
C THR A 58 3.44 -3.52 -12.98
N GLN A 59 3.76 -4.74 -12.53
CA GLN A 59 4.97 -5.44 -12.95
C GLN A 59 4.95 -5.80 -14.44
N LEU A 60 3.78 -6.19 -14.97
CA LEU A 60 3.62 -6.45 -16.41
C LEU A 60 3.79 -5.18 -17.25
N LEU A 61 3.23 -4.05 -16.81
CA LEU A 61 3.41 -2.76 -17.48
C LEU A 61 4.87 -2.31 -17.43
N TYR A 62 5.54 -2.46 -16.28
CA TYR A 62 6.95 -2.13 -16.13
C TYR A 62 7.86 -3.01 -16.97
N SER A 63 7.55 -4.30 -17.12
CA SER A 63 8.32 -5.20 -17.98
C SER A 63 8.11 -4.94 -19.47
N LEU A 64 7.02 -4.28 -19.86
CA LEU A 64 6.66 -4.01 -21.25
C LEU A 64 7.15 -2.64 -21.74
N VAL A 65 7.41 -1.71 -20.83
CA VAL A 65 7.99 -0.36 -21.05
C VAL A 65 9.52 -0.42 -20.95
#